data_AF-A0AAW7X2P5-F1
#
_entry.id   AF-A0AAW7X2P5-F1
#
_cell.length_a   1.000
_cell.length_b   1.000
_cell.length_c   1.000
_cell.angle_alpha   90.00
_cell.angle_beta   90.00
_cell.angle_gamma   90.00
#
_symmetry.space_group_name_H-M   'P 1'
#
loop_
_entity.id
_entity.type
_entity.pdbx_description
1 polymer ?
#
loop_
_entity_poly.entity_id
_entity_poly.type
_entity_poly.pdbx_seq_one_letter_code
_entity_poly.pdbx_strand_id
1 'polypeptide(L)'
;MHHSAFALQLLHSRLISQQSENPMNQPAANTFFVKAAKSVGIFVVLLVGAYIINVEIQSYLGRNAAVATGLPTHTFEQALSLAKQQGKPVLANFSAAWCPACRRLDKDVLAKPEVKQHIEQHYIFTRIDYDTEEGQTFMARYQAKGTPTLLILDAQGEQLKRLNLTFAPAQFLTQL
;
A
#
# COMPACT_ATOMS: atom_id res chain seq x y z
N MET A 1 -87.84 36.98 20.38
CA MET A 1 -87.82 36.06 19.21
C MET A 1 -86.60 36.42 18.38
N HIS A 2 -85.69 35.43 18.23
CA HIS A 2 -84.65 35.22 17.20
C HIS A 2 -84.19 36.44 16.35
N HIS A 3 -82.92 36.83 16.24
CA HIS A 3 -81.74 36.05 15.87
C HIS A 3 -80.45 36.80 16.23
N SER A 4 -79.77 36.41 17.30
CA SER A 4 -78.39 36.81 17.62
C SER A 4 -77.50 35.57 17.59
N ALA A 5 -77.29 34.98 16.41
CA ALA A 5 -76.63 33.67 16.31
C ALA A 5 -75.77 33.46 15.05
N PHE A 6 -75.30 34.50 14.36
CA PHE A 6 -74.48 34.31 13.14
C PHE A 6 -73.12 35.03 13.12
N ALA A 7 -72.76 35.77 14.18
CA ALA A 7 -71.47 36.49 14.23
C ALA A 7 -70.33 35.71 14.93
N LEU A 8 -70.61 34.63 15.67
CA LEU A 8 -69.60 33.93 16.47
C LEU A 8 -68.92 32.73 15.79
N GLN A 9 -69.39 32.27 14.63
CA GLN A 9 -68.82 31.10 13.94
C GLN A 9 -67.69 31.43 12.94
N LEU A 10 -67.49 32.70 12.57
CA LEU A 10 -66.40 33.10 11.66
C LEU A 10 -65.10 33.53 12.37
N LEU A 11 -65.15 33.82 13.67
CA LEU A 11 -63.95 34.16 14.46
C LEU A 11 -63.23 32.92 15.02
N HIS A 12 -63.91 31.79 15.16
CA HIS A 12 -63.29 30.54 15.64
C HIS A 12 -62.52 29.76 14.57
N SER A 13 -62.76 30.04 13.28
CA SER A 13 -62.07 29.34 12.18
C SER A 13 -60.72 29.99 11.81
N ARG A 14 -60.46 31.24 12.22
CA ARG A 14 -59.17 31.92 12.00
C ARG A 14 -58.13 31.72 13.09
N LEU A 15 -58.52 31.22 14.27
CA LEU A 15 -57.56 30.95 15.36
C LEU A 15 -56.89 29.58 15.23
N ILE A 16 -57.47 28.64 14.48
CA ILE A 16 -56.88 27.31 14.29
C ILE A 16 -55.81 27.31 13.17
N SER A 17 -55.84 28.27 12.24
CA SER A 17 -54.86 28.32 11.14
C SER A 17 -53.55 29.05 11.47
N GLN A 18 -53.41 29.67 12.66
CA GLN A 18 -52.19 30.42 13.02
C GLN A 18 -51.21 29.65 13.92
N GLN A 19 -51.51 28.40 14.30
CA GLN A 19 -50.67 27.63 15.22
C GLN A 19 -49.85 26.51 14.55
N SER A 20 -49.66 26.58 13.22
CA SER A 20 -48.95 25.56 12.42
C SER A 20 -47.64 26.04 11.78
N GLU A 21 -47.10 27.20 12.15
CA GLU A 21 -45.77 27.62 11.69
C GLU A 21 -44.79 27.58 12.86
N ASN A 22 -44.32 26.37 13.15
CA ASN A 22 -43.17 26.15 14.02
C ASN A 22 -41.92 26.73 13.32
N PRO A 23 -41.25 27.76 13.87
CA PRO A 23 -40.06 28.36 13.26
C PRO A 23 -38.84 27.42 13.26
N MET A 24 -38.94 26.22 13.84
CA MET A 24 -37.86 25.20 13.79
C MET A 24 -37.78 24.42 12.46
N ASN A 25 -38.59 24.73 11.45
CA ASN A 25 -38.48 24.10 10.12
C ASN A 25 -38.06 25.11 9.04
N GLN A 26 -36.82 25.59 9.10
CA GLN A 26 -36.18 26.28 7.97
C GLN A 26 -35.29 25.30 7.18
N PRO A 27 -35.69 24.84 5.97
CA PRO A 27 -34.95 23.86 5.16
C PRO A 27 -33.70 24.42 4.46
N ALA A 28 -33.41 25.72 4.60
CA ALA A 28 -32.35 26.39 3.85
C ALA A 28 -30.95 26.11 4.41
N ALA A 29 -30.76 26.11 5.74
CA ALA A 29 -29.45 25.84 6.34
C ALA A 29 -29.00 24.40 6.03
N ASN A 30 -29.88 23.42 6.21
CA ASN A 30 -29.56 22.01 6.00
C ASN A 30 -29.20 21.64 4.55
N THR A 31 -29.73 22.34 3.54
CA THR A 31 -29.46 21.99 2.13
C THR A 31 -28.04 22.36 1.70
N PHE A 32 -27.51 23.49 2.17
CA PHE A 32 -26.14 23.89 1.87
C PHE A 32 -25.12 22.97 2.55
N PHE A 33 -25.32 22.68 3.85
CA PHE A 33 -24.44 21.76 4.60
C PHE A 33 -24.47 20.34 4.01
N VAL A 34 -25.64 19.84 3.58
CA VAL A 34 -25.76 18.52 2.94
C VAL A 34 -25.09 18.49 1.56
N LYS A 35 -25.21 19.55 0.74
CA LYS A 35 -24.54 19.64 -0.56
C LYS A 35 -23.01 19.77 -0.42
N ALA A 36 -22.55 20.56 0.54
CA ALA A 36 -21.13 20.70 0.87
C ALA A 36 -20.55 19.38 1.39
N ALA A 37 -21.22 18.69 2.32
CA ALA A 37 -20.80 17.39 2.86
C ALA A 37 -20.74 16.31 1.77
N LYS A 38 -21.71 16.27 0.84
CA LYS A 38 -21.67 15.37 -0.33
C LYS A 38 -20.49 15.67 -1.26
N SER A 39 -20.19 16.95 -1.49
CA SER A 39 -19.08 17.38 -2.35
C SER A 39 -17.73 17.03 -1.72
N VAL A 40 -17.58 17.21 -0.39
CA VAL A 40 -16.41 16.76 0.37
C VAL A 40 -16.27 15.24 0.32
N GLY A 41 -17.37 14.49 0.50
CA GLY A 41 -17.35 13.03 0.40
C GLY A 41 -16.91 12.54 -0.98
N ILE A 42 -17.42 13.14 -2.06
CA ILE A 42 -16.98 12.82 -3.43
C ILE A 42 -15.48 13.10 -3.60
N PHE A 43 -14.99 14.24 -3.11
CA PHE A 43 -13.58 14.59 -3.21
C PHE A 43 -12.68 13.61 -2.45
N VAL A 44 -13.06 13.21 -1.23
CA VAL A 44 -12.35 12.20 -0.45
C VAL A 44 -12.32 10.86 -1.18
N VAL A 45 -13.45 10.40 -1.73
CA VAL A 45 -13.53 9.16 -2.50
C VAL A 45 -12.64 9.22 -3.75
N LEU A 46 -12.63 10.35 -4.47
CA LEU A 46 -11.76 10.53 -5.64
C LEU A 46 -10.28 10.50 -5.27
N LEU A 47 -9.88 11.14 -4.15
CA LEU A 47 -8.51 11.10 -3.66
C LEU A 47 -8.08 9.70 -3.26
N VAL A 48 -8.92 8.98 -2.51
CA VAL A 48 -8.64 7.59 -2.12
C VAL A 48 -8.56 6.69 -3.35
N GLY A 49 -9.50 6.83 -4.29
CA GLY A 49 -9.49 6.10 -5.56
C GLY A 49 -8.22 6.34 -6.37
N ALA A 50 -7.80 7.60 -6.52
CA ALA A 50 -6.56 7.97 -7.20
C ALA A 50 -5.32 7.38 -6.50
N TYR A 51 -5.29 7.39 -5.16
CA TYR A 51 -4.21 6.78 -4.39
C TYR A 51 -4.12 5.27 -4.61
N ILE A 52 -5.24 4.55 -4.52
CA ILE A 52 -5.28 3.09 -4.74
C ILE A 52 -4.86 2.75 -6.17
N ILE A 53 -5.36 3.47 -7.17
CA ILE A 53 -4.93 3.30 -8.58
C ILE A 53 -3.43 3.50 -8.72
N ASN A 54 -2.87 4.54 -8.09
CA ASN A 54 -1.43 4.77 -8.10
C ASN A 54 -0.67 3.60 -7.46
N VAL A 55 -1.10 3.09 -6.30
CA VAL A 55 -0.46 1.94 -5.64
C VAL A 55 -0.48 0.69 -6.54
N GLU A 56 -1.61 0.40 -7.19
CA GLU A 56 -1.71 -0.74 -8.10
C GLU A 56 -0.79 -0.62 -9.32
N ILE A 57 -0.71 0.59 -9.90
CA ILE A 57 0.23 0.87 -10.99
C ILE A 57 1.68 0.66 -10.51
N GLN A 58 2.04 1.18 -9.33
CA GLN A 58 3.38 0.99 -8.78
C GLN A 58 3.70 -0.48 -8.54
N SER A 59 2.75 -1.23 -7.97
CA SER A 59 2.85 -2.68 -7.73
C SER A 59 3.02 -3.47 -9.02
N TYR A 60 2.24 -3.15 -10.06
CA TYR A 60 2.36 -3.76 -11.38
C TYR A 60 3.74 -3.51 -12.00
N LEU A 61 4.20 -2.25 -11.98
CA LEU A 61 5.53 -1.88 -12.48
C LEU A 61 6.66 -2.55 -11.69
N GLY A 62 6.49 -2.74 -10.39
CA GLY A 62 7.45 -3.44 -9.53
C GLY A 62 7.51 -4.93 -9.83
N ARG A 63 6.37 -5.62 -9.88
CA ARG A 63 6.29 -7.05 -10.25
C ARG A 63 6.95 -7.31 -11.61
N ASN A 64 6.66 -6.47 -12.61
CA ASN A 64 7.25 -6.62 -13.94
C ASN A 64 8.77 -6.42 -13.93
N ALA A 65 9.28 -5.46 -13.15
CA ALA A 65 10.72 -5.26 -13.01
C ALA A 65 11.40 -6.46 -12.31
N ALA A 66 10.77 -7.00 -11.26
CA ALA A 66 11.27 -8.19 -10.57
C ALA A 66 11.33 -9.41 -11.51
N VAL A 67 10.29 -9.65 -12.30
CA VAL A 67 10.27 -10.72 -13.33
C VAL A 67 11.34 -10.48 -14.40
N ALA A 68 11.53 -9.24 -14.83
CA ALA A 68 12.53 -8.89 -15.85
C ALA A 68 13.99 -9.14 -15.41
N THR A 69 14.27 -9.24 -14.09
CA THR A 69 15.60 -9.67 -13.63
C THR A 69 15.92 -11.10 -14.06
N GLY A 70 14.91 -11.95 -14.22
CA GLY A 70 15.07 -13.38 -14.49
C GLY A 70 15.84 -14.13 -13.40
N LEU A 71 15.92 -13.58 -12.18
CA LEU A 71 16.46 -14.27 -11.01
C LEU A 71 15.42 -15.26 -10.46
N PRO A 72 15.86 -16.38 -9.85
CA PRO A 72 14.95 -17.39 -9.33
C PRO A 72 13.95 -16.88 -8.29
N THR A 73 12.75 -17.46 -8.31
CA THR A 73 11.71 -17.24 -7.30
C THR A 73 11.70 -18.40 -6.31
N HIS A 74 12.45 -18.27 -5.22
CA HIS A 74 12.45 -19.21 -4.10
C HIS A 74 11.83 -18.55 -2.88
N THR A 75 11.04 -19.30 -2.12
CA THR A 75 10.74 -18.90 -0.73
C THR A 75 12.03 -18.88 0.09
N PHE A 76 12.02 -18.19 1.22
CA PHE A 76 13.18 -18.13 2.09
C PHE A 76 13.61 -19.52 2.58
N GLU A 77 12.64 -20.38 2.93
CA GLU A 77 12.92 -21.76 3.32
C GLU A 77 13.55 -22.58 2.19
N GLN A 78 13.02 -22.47 0.96
CA GLN A 78 13.58 -23.14 -0.21
C GLN A 78 15.01 -22.67 -0.47
N ALA A 79 15.28 -21.38 -0.33
CA ALA A 79 16.60 -20.82 -0.51
C ALA A 79 17.61 -21.37 0.52
N LEU A 80 17.21 -21.49 1.79
CA LEU A 80 18.04 -22.11 2.83
C LEU A 80 18.29 -23.61 2.56
N SER A 81 17.28 -24.33 2.09
CA SER A 81 17.43 -25.74 1.71
C SER A 81 18.43 -25.90 0.55
N LEU A 82 18.30 -25.10 -0.51
CA LEU A 82 19.23 -25.08 -1.64
C LEU A 82 20.64 -24.65 -1.23
N ALA A 83 20.76 -23.68 -0.31
CA ALA A 83 22.04 -23.21 0.22
C ALA A 83 22.80 -24.36 0.91
N LYS A 84 22.11 -25.16 1.73
CA LYS A 84 22.68 -26.36 2.36
C LYS A 84 23.11 -27.40 1.32
N GLN A 85 22.29 -27.62 0.29
CA GLN A 85 22.58 -28.63 -0.74
C GLN A 85 23.75 -28.22 -1.65
N GLN A 86 23.85 -26.94 -2.01
CA GLN A 86 24.82 -26.43 -2.97
C GLN A 86 26.07 -25.83 -2.32
N GLY A 87 26.10 -25.70 -0.99
CA GLY A 87 27.21 -25.08 -0.27
C GLY A 87 27.41 -23.59 -0.61
N LYS A 88 26.33 -22.91 -0.99
CA LYS A 88 26.34 -21.47 -1.35
C LYS A 88 25.61 -20.65 -0.30
N PRO A 89 26.09 -19.43 0.03
CA PRO A 89 25.32 -18.50 0.87
C PRO A 89 24.03 -18.04 0.18
N VAL A 90 23.08 -17.55 0.96
CA VAL A 90 21.84 -16.96 0.46
C VAL A 90 22.02 -15.45 0.30
N LEU A 91 21.68 -14.92 -0.88
CA LEU A 91 21.47 -13.49 -1.08
C LEU A 91 19.97 -13.20 -0.99
N ALA A 92 19.54 -12.70 0.17
CA ALA A 92 18.15 -12.39 0.47
C ALA A 92 17.87 -10.91 0.17
N ASN A 93 16.85 -10.66 -0.66
CA ASN A 93 16.34 -9.32 -0.97
C ASN A 93 14.93 -9.15 -0.36
N PHE A 94 14.85 -8.47 0.77
CA PHE A 94 13.57 -8.05 1.35
C PHE A 94 13.02 -6.85 0.58
N SER A 95 11.90 -7.05 -0.10
CA SER A 95 11.38 -6.17 -1.15
C SER A 95 9.87 -6.01 -1.05
N ALA A 96 9.30 -5.06 -1.79
CA ALA A 96 7.85 -4.92 -1.95
C ALA A 96 7.52 -4.51 -3.39
N ALA A 97 6.40 -4.99 -3.95
CA ALA A 97 6.02 -4.68 -5.32
C ALA A 97 5.75 -3.18 -5.53
N TRP A 98 5.11 -2.54 -4.56
CA TRP A 98 4.75 -1.11 -4.62
C TRP A 98 5.93 -0.17 -4.36
N CYS A 99 7.09 -0.69 -3.93
CA CYS A 99 8.25 0.09 -3.51
C CYS A 99 9.05 0.63 -4.71
N PRO A 100 9.13 1.97 -4.93
CA PRO A 100 9.85 2.54 -6.06
C PRO A 100 11.35 2.27 -6.06
N ALA A 101 11.99 2.31 -4.88
CA ALA A 101 13.41 2.02 -4.73
C ALA A 101 13.75 0.56 -5.06
N CYS A 102 12.87 -0.37 -4.70
CA CYS A 102 12.99 -1.79 -5.00
C CYS A 102 12.94 -2.04 -6.51
N ARG A 103 11.97 -1.41 -7.19
CA ARG A 103 11.88 -1.44 -8.66
C ARG A 103 13.12 -0.83 -9.33
N ARG A 104 13.67 0.23 -8.75
CA ARG A 104 14.91 0.84 -9.25
C ARG A 104 16.09 -0.10 -9.09
N LEU A 105 16.24 -0.75 -7.94
CA LEU A 105 17.27 -1.78 -7.70
C LEU A 105 17.16 -2.92 -8.72
N ASP A 106 15.94 -3.41 -8.98
CA ASP A 106 15.72 -4.46 -9.97
C ASP A 106 16.19 -4.04 -11.38
N LYS A 107 15.81 -2.84 -11.83
CA LYS A 107 16.14 -2.34 -13.18
C LYS A 107 17.60 -1.93 -13.36
N ASP A 108 18.13 -1.22 -12.38
CA ASP A 108 19.43 -0.55 -12.50
C ASP A 108 20.56 -1.49 -12.09
N VAL A 109 20.29 -2.52 -11.27
CA VAL A 109 21.32 -3.39 -10.69
C VAL A 109 21.04 -4.87 -10.95
N LEU A 110 19.94 -5.44 -10.43
CA LEU A 110 19.75 -6.90 -10.45
C LEU A 110 19.46 -7.47 -11.84
N ALA A 111 18.92 -6.66 -12.76
CA ALA A 111 18.73 -7.04 -14.16
C ALA A 111 20.01 -6.91 -15.00
N LYS A 112 21.12 -6.40 -14.45
CA LYS A 112 22.37 -6.28 -15.22
C LYS A 112 23.02 -7.65 -15.39
N PRO A 113 23.42 -8.04 -16.63
CA PRO A 113 23.96 -9.37 -16.90
C PRO A 113 25.12 -9.76 -15.99
N GLU A 114 26.06 -8.83 -15.74
CA GLU A 114 27.22 -9.05 -14.88
C GLU A 114 26.84 -9.30 -13.42
N VAL A 115 25.80 -8.61 -12.92
CA VAL A 115 25.29 -8.79 -11.56
C VAL A 115 24.55 -10.10 -11.44
N LYS A 116 23.63 -10.37 -12.37
CA LYS A 116 22.86 -11.61 -12.42
C LYS A 116 23.78 -12.83 -12.46
N GLN A 117 24.74 -12.83 -13.38
CA GLN A 117 25.69 -13.93 -13.54
C GLN A 117 26.47 -14.17 -12.25
N HIS A 118 26.96 -13.11 -11.61
CA HIS A 118 27.69 -13.24 -10.35
C HIS A 118 26.80 -13.83 -9.24
N ILE A 119 25.54 -13.36 -9.13
CA ILE A 119 24.57 -13.90 -8.17
C ILE A 119 24.33 -15.39 -8.42
N GLU A 120 24.03 -15.82 -9.64
CA GLU A 120 23.73 -17.23 -9.96
C GLU A 120 24.94 -18.15 -9.73
N GLN A 121 26.15 -17.65 -10.00
CA GLN A 121 27.39 -18.40 -9.78
C GLN A 121 27.69 -18.61 -8.29
N HIS A 122 27.48 -17.60 -7.46
CA HIS A 122 28.02 -17.59 -6.09
C HIS A 122 26.97 -17.69 -4.98
N TYR A 123 25.70 -17.42 -5.26
CA TYR A 123 24.65 -17.27 -4.26
C TYR A 123 23.39 -18.06 -4.61
N ILE A 124 22.62 -18.42 -3.59
CA ILE A 124 21.20 -18.74 -3.75
C ILE A 124 20.40 -17.46 -3.56
N PHE A 125 19.79 -16.96 -4.62
CA PHE A 125 18.99 -15.74 -4.55
C PHE A 125 17.56 -16.04 -4.07
N THR A 126 17.04 -15.19 -3.19
CA THR A 126 15.62 -15.18 -2.84
C THR A 126 15.13 -13.76 -2.64
N ARG A 127 13.88 -13.52 -3.05
CA ARG A 127 13.17 -12.27 -2.81
C ARG A 127 12.07 -12.55 -1.80
N ILE A 128 12.10 -11.82 -0.69
CA ILE A 128 11.13 -11.92 0.38
C ILE A 128 10.19 -10.71 0.26
N ASP A 129 8.90 -10.98 0.09
CA ASP A 129 7.89 -9.93 -0.06
C ASP A 129 7.41 -9.42 1.30
N TYR A 130 7.53 -8.10 1.51
CA TYR A 130 7.12 -7.37 2.70
C TYR A 130 5.67 -7.65 3.13
N ASP A 131 4.76 -7.80 2.16
CA ASP A 131 3.33 -7.95 2.43
C ASP A 131 2.92 -9.39 2.81
N THR A 132 3.88 -10.31 2.92
CA THR A 132 3.64 -11.73 3.27
C THR A 132 4.01 -12.04 4.72
N GLU A 133 3.48 -13.13 5.27
CA GLU A 133 3.85 -13.64 6.60
C GLU A 133 5.36 -13.96 6.71
N GLU A 134 5.93 -14.50 5.63
CA GLU A 134 7.38 -14.72 5.51
C GLU A 134 8.14 -13.40 5.63
N GLY A 135 7.65 -12.35 4.96
CA GLY A 135 8.20 -11.00 5.05
C GLY A 135 8.15 -10.40 6.45
N GLN A 136 7.03 -10.55 7.16
CA GLN A 136 6.89 -10.08 8.54
C GLN A 136 7.86 -10.81 9.48
N THR A 137 8.01 -12.12 9.31
CA THR A 137 8.95 -12.94 10.07
C THR A 137 10.40 -12.55 9.78
N PHE A 138 10.74 -12.36 8.51
CA PHE A 138 12.06 -11.90 8.08
C PHE A 138 12.39 -10.52 8.63
N MET A 139 11.44 -9.58 8.56
CA MET A 139 11.57 -8.23 9.08
C MET A 139 11.88 -8.24 10.58
N ALA A 140 11.14 -9.03 11.35
CA ALA A 140 11.35 -9.17 12.79
C ALA A 140 12.71 -9.82 13.11
N ARG A 141 13.04 -10.94 12.46
CA ARG A 141 14.28 -11.70 12.70
C ARG A 141 15.53 -10.86 12.42
N TYR A 142 15.54 -10.16 11.29
CA TYR A 142 16.72 -9.42 10.83
C TYR A 142 16.64 -7.92 11.09
N GLN A 143 15.63 -7.44 11.82
CA GLN A 143 15.42 -6.02 12.11
C GLN A 143 15.47 -5.15 10.84
N ALA A 144 14.83 -5.63 9.77
CA ALA A 144 14.76 -4.89 8.51
C ALA A 144 13.84 -3.67 8.70
N LYS A 145 14.38 -2.46 8.57
CA LYS A 145 13.62 -1.22 8.82
C LYS A 145 12.78 -0.76 7.61
N GLY A 146 12.88 -1.46 6.49
CA GLY A 146 12.19 -1.13 5.25
C GLY A 146 12.76 -1.87 4.05
N THR A 147 12.25 -1.53 2.87
CA THR A 147 12.63 -2.14 1.60
C THR A 147 13.29 -1.12 0.66
N PRO A 148 14.26 -1.54 -0.16
CA PRO A 148 14.88 -2.86 -0.16
C PRO A 148 15.87 -3.03 1.02
N THR A 149 15.95 -4.24 1.57
CA THR A 149 17.04 -4.65 2.48
C THR A 149 17.71 -5.91 1.92
N LEU A 150 19.01 -5.86 1.71
CA LEU A 150 19.81 -6.94 1.13
C LEU A 150 20.73 -7.55 2.18
N LEU A 151 20.61 -8.87 2.40
CA LEU A 151 21.42 -9.62 3.35
C LEU A 151 22.12 -10.79 2.66
N ILE A 152 23.36 -11.04 3.05
CA ILE A 152 24.03 -12.31 2.81
C ILE A 152 23.89 -13.14 4.08
N LEU A 153 23.33 -14.34 3.92
CA LEU A 153 23.07 -15.28 5.01
C LEU A 153 23.83 -16.59 4.74
N ASP A 154 24.23 -17.29 5.80
CA ASP A 154 24.72 -18.66 5.67
C ASP A 154 23.56 -19.65 5.41
N ALA A 155 23.91 -20.93 5.28
CA ALA A 155 22.95 -22.00 5.01
C ALA A 155 22.01 -22.29 6.20
N GLN A 156 22.30 -21.76 7.39
CA GLN A 156 21.48 -21.84 8.60
C GLN A 156 20.57 -20.61 8.75
N GLY A 157 20.77 -19.60 7.90
CA GLY A 157 20.04 -18.34 7.93
C GLY A 157 20.65 -17.32 8.89
N GLU A 158 21.88 -17.50 9.34
CA GLU A 158 22.56 -16.50 10.15
C GLU A 158 23.12 -15.38 9.27
N GLN A 159 22.98 -14.14 9.74
CA GLN A 159 23.36 -12.96 8.96
C GLN A 159 24.88 -12.82 8.93
N LEU A 160 25.48 -13.07 7.76
CA LEU A 160 26.90 -12.85 7.52
C LEU A 160 27.19 -11.38 7.23
N LYS A 161 26.35 -10.75 6.41
CA LYS A 161 26.57 -9.35 5.95
C LYS A 161 25.26 -8.67 5.60
N ARG A 162 25.17 -7.37 5.87
CA ARG A 162 24.15 -6.48 5.32
C ARG A 162 24.78 -5.60 4.25
N LEU A 163 24.17 -5.54 3.07
CA LEU A 163 24.67 -4.71 1.99
C LEU A 163 24.17 -3.27 2.12
N ASN A 164 24.99 -2.33 1.71
CA ASN A 164 24.57 -0.94 1.53
C ASN A 164 23.77 -0.82 0.23
N LEU A 165 22.62 -0.15 0.32
CA LEU A 165 21.82 0.13 -0.87
C LEU A 165 22.59 1.03 -1.82
N THR A 166 22.79 0.54 -3.04
CA THR A 166 23.34 1.30 -4.16
C THR A 166 22.56 0.96 -5.42
N PHE A 167 22.52 1.90 -6.35
CA PHE A 167 21.91 1.74 -7.67
C PHE A 167 22.97 1.69 -8.78
N ALA A 168 24.24 1.55 -8.42
CA ALA A 168 25.36 1.41 -9.35
C ALA A 168 25.83 -0.07 -9.37
N PRO A 169 25.75 -0.78 -10.52
CA PRO A 169 26.12 -2.19 -10.63
C PRO A 169 27.54 -2.52 -10.16
N ALA A 170 28.52 -1.70 -10.57
CA ALA A 170 29.90 -1.88 -10.17
C ALA A 170 30.07 -1.79 -8.64
N GLN A 171 29.43 -0.81 -7.99
CA GLN A 171 29.48 -0.68 -6.54
C GLN A 171 28.74 -1.83 -5.84
N PHE A 172 27.64 -2.31 -6.40
CA PHE A 172 26.94 -3.48 -5.88
C PHE A 172 27.84 -4.72 -5.87
N LEU A 173 28.56 -4.97 -6.98
CA LEU A 173 29.47 -6.09 -7.11
C LEU A 173 30.64 -6.06 -6.13
N THR A 174 31.16 -4.88 -5.77
CA THR A 174 32.22 -4.79 -4.73
C THR A 174 31.78 -5.26 -3.34
N GLN A 175 30.47 -5.44 -3.14
CA GLN A 175 29.92 -5.89 -1.87
C GLN A 175 29.60 -7.39 -1.84
N LEU A 176 29.59 -8.06 -2.99
CA LEU A 176 29.40 -9.51 -3.16
C LEU A 176 30.74 -10.24 -3.20
#